data_AF-X0X834-F1
#
_entry.id   AF-X0X834-F1
#
_cell.length_a   1.000
_cell.length_b   1.000
_cell.length_c   1.000
_cell.angle_alpha   90.00
_cell.angle_beta   90.00
_cell.angle_gamma   90.00
#
_symmetry.space_group_name_H-M   'P 1'
#
loop_
_entity.id
_entity.type
_entity.pdbx_description
1 polymer ?
#
loop_
_entity_poly.entity_id
_entity_poly.type
_entity_poly.pdbx_seq_one_letter_code
_entity_poly.pdbx_strand_id
1 'polypeptide(L)'
;HFRDKASHLTGELATATAGADLFLAKMNSTAPALNIDSPTRGSAASFVADESAFTLEATVSDDDLAANVVEWFLMPDEENPLGQSVIIDGSHKLTLPSGTLPIGDHLIKATITDSDGLTSVATTTVAVASGVYGSSDTPLTIPKSTNKNLGVGESTILVADSLTVSDVNVEMTLQWGEDLHHVNTVNVFLTSPDNTRIELFLGGQSGDQGNLVGTAFDDEAVVSIGSASQPFTGRFQPVTPLSSFDGESSAGDWKL
;
A
#
# COMPACT_ATOMS: atom_id res chain seq x y z
N HIS A 1 -1.08 33.18 -53.46
CA HIS A 1 -1.49 32.93 -52.07
C HIS A 1 -0.84 31.61 -51.66
N PHE A 2 0.03 31.66 -50.65
CA PHE A 2 0.61 30.59 -49.80
C PHE A 2 -0.05 29.18 -49.95
N ARG A 3 0.65 28.03 -49.97
CA ARG A 3 1.85 27.64 -49.22
C ARG A 3 2.55 26.43 -49.86
N ASP A 4 3.87 26.50 -49.76
CA ASP A 4 4.88 25.47 -49.99
C ASP A 4 4.92 24.45 -48.84
N LYS A 5 5.28 23.19 -49.15
CA LYS A 5 6.17 22.29 -48.40
C LYS A 5 6.10 20.87 -48.99
N ALA A 6 6.98 20.62 -49.95
CA ALA A 6 7.53 19.28 -50.16
C ALA A 6 8.47 18.93 -49.00
N SER A 7 8.46 17.68 -48.55
CA SER A 7 9.63 17.04 -47.97
C SER A 7 9.89 15.76 -48.75
N HIS A 8 11.02 15.80 -49.43
CA HIS A 8 11.58 14.84 -50.35
C HIS A 8 11.76 13.43 -49.74
N LEU A 9 11.28 12.41 -50.48
CA LEU A 9 11.93 11.09 -50.52
C LEU A 9 12.76 11.06 -51.81
N THR A 10 14.03 11.44 -51.74
CA THR A 10 14.97 11.24 -52.85
C THR A 10 15.59 9.85 -52.72
N GLY A 11 14.86 8.83 -53.17
CA GLY A 11 15.48 7.57 -53.57
C GLY A 11 15.96 7.73 -55.01
N GLU A 12 17.22 8.10 -55.22
CA GLU A 12 17.82 8.17 -56.54
C GLU A 12 18.13 6.75 -57.02
N LEU A 13 17.46 6.31 -58.10
CA LEU A 13 17.69 5.02 -58.75
C LEU A 13 19.05 5.07 -59.47
N ALA A 14 20.11 4.60 -58.82
CA ALA A 14 21.38 4.32 -59.49
C ALA A 14 21.27 2.98 -60.24
N THR A 15 21.47 3.01 -61.55
CA THR A 15 21.56 1.82 -62.41
C THR A 15 22.80 1.00 -62.07
N ALA A 16 22.60 -0.24 -61.64
CA ALA A 16 23.65 -1.16 -61.22
C ALA A 16 24.55 -1.61 -62.38
N THR A 17 25.87 -1.53 -62.18
CA THR A 17 26.87 -2.27 -62.97
C THR A 17 27.66 -3.16 -62.02
N ALA A 18 27.61 -4.47 -62.28
CA ALA A 18 28.48 -5.56 -61.80
C ALA A 18 29.06 -5.46 -60.37
N GLY A 19 28.30 -6.02 -59.42
CA GLY A 19 28.73 -6.31 -58.05
C GLY A 19 27.47 -6.43 -57.19
N ALA A 20 27.11 -7.63 -56.74
CA ALA A 20 25.96 -7.79 -55.86
C ALA A 20 26.36 -7.32 -54.45
N ASP A 21 26.39 -5.99 -54.26
CA ASP A 21 26.49 -5.41 -52.93
C ASP A 21 25.12 -5.49 -52.27
N LEU A 22 25.03 -6.31 -51.22
CA LEU A 22 23.88 -6.36 -50.33
C LEU A 22 23.86 -5.08 -49.49
N PHE A 23 23.08 -4.09 -49.88
CA PHE A 23 22.80 -2.93 -49.05
C PHE A 23 21.78 -3.29 -47.96
N LEU A 24 22.28 -3.68 -46.79
CA LEU A 24 21.48 -3.68 -45.56
C LEU A 24 21.36 -2.23 -45.09
N ALA A 25 20.33 -1.52 -45.54
CA ALA A 25 19.94 -0.28 -44.89
C ALA A 25 19.33 -0.67 -43.53
N LYS A 26 20.04 -0.37 -42.43
CA LYS A 26 19.42 -0.36 -41.11
C LYS A 26 18.27 0.63 -41.18
N MET A 27 17.03 0.18 -41.00
CA MET A 27 15.91 1.11 -40.88
C MET A 27 16.23 2.03 -39.69
N ASN A 28 15.89 3.32 -39.80
CA ASN A 28 16.10 4.26 -38.70
C ASN A 28 15.25 3.79 -37.51
N SER A 29 15.89 3.16 -36.53
CA SER A 29 15.27 2.77 -35.26
C SER A 29 14.76 4.01 -34.53
N THR A 30 13.59 3.89 -33.91
CA THR A 30 12.99 4.96 -33.10
C THR A 30 13.11 4.63 -31.62
N ALA A 31 13.11 5.65 -30.76
CA ALA A 31 13.14 5.37 -29.33
C ALA A 31 11.86 4.63 -28.90
N PRO A 32 11.95 3.65 -27.98
CA PRO A 32 10.80 2.91 -27.48
C PRO A 32 9.78 3.84 -26.81
N ALA A 33 8.49 3.50 -26.89
CA ALA A 33 7.48 4.12 -26.05
C ALA A 33 7.32 3.31 -24.76
N LEU A 34 7.38 3.99 -23.62
CA LEU A 34 7.20 3.41 -22.28
C LEU A 34 6.07 4.13 -21.55
N ASN A 35 5.10 3.38 -21.04
CA ASN A 35 4.07 3.90 -20.15
C ASN A 35 3.95 3.05 -18.91
N ILE A 36 3.77 3.66 -17.74
CA ILE A 36 3.36 2.95 -16.51
C ILE A 36 1.83 2.94 -16.51
N ASP A 37 1.24 1.76 -16.68
CA ASP A 37 -0.20 1.58 -16.85
C ASP A 37 -0.91 1.39 -15.52
N SER A 38 -0.18 0.95 -14.49
CA SER A 38 -0.74 0.74 -13.16
C SER A 38 0.26 1.10 -12.06
N PRO A 39 -0.20 1.80 -11.01
CA PRO A 39 -1.54 2.40 -10.88
C PRO A 39 -1.72 3.57 -11.85
N THR A 40 -2.98 3.89 -12.19
CA THR A 40 -3.30 4.87 -13.23
C THR A 40 -2.67 6.24 -12.90
N ARG A 41 -2.16 6.96 -13.91
CA ARG A 41 -1.50 8.25 -13.70
C ARG A 41 -2.39 9.22 -12.89
N GLY A 42 -1.93 9.65 -11.72
CA GLY A 42 -2.66 10.54 -10.81
C GLY A 42 -3.47 9.83 -9.72
N SER A 43 -3.47 8.49 -9.70
CA SER A 43 -3.86 7.72 -8.51
C SER A 43 -2.69 7.76 -7.55
N ALA A 44 -2.86 8.34 -6.37
CA ALA A 44 -1.96 8.02 -5.27
C ALA A 44 -2.08 6.51 -5.06
N ALA A 45 -1.02 5.78 -5.35
CA ALA A 45 -0.91 4.39 -4.93
C ALA A 45 -0.72 4.43 -3.42
N SER A 46 -1.82 4.45 -2.67
CA SER A 46 -1.80 4.45 -1.21
C SER A 46 -1.27 3.09 -0.78
N PHE A 47 0.03 3.02 -0.50
CA PHE A 47 0.67 1.79 -0.06
C PHE A 47 0.49 1.63 1.44
N VAL A 48 0.18 0.40 1.85
CA VAL A 48 -0.10 0.04 3.23
C VAL A 48 0.63 -1.26 3.52
N ALA A 49 1.23 -1.33 4.71
CA ALA A 49 2.17 -2.33 5.16
C ALA A 49 1.75 -3.82 5.09
N ASP A 50 0.54 -4.17 4.63
CA ASP A 50 0.08 -5.57 4.52
C ASP A 50 -0.36 -6.05 3.11
N GLU A 51 -0.29 -5.23 2.04
CA GLU A 51 -0.21 -5.86 0.72
C GLU A 51 1.14 -6.57 0.60
N SER A 52 1.15 -7.91 0.60
CA SER A 52 2.39 -8.72 0.55
C SER A 52 3.39 -8.21 -0.50
N ALA A 53 2.90 -7.63 -1.60
CA ALA A 53 3.65 -6.70 -2.42
C ALA A 53 2.74 -5.79 -3.28
N PHE A 54 3.22 -4.59 -3.58
CA PHE A 54 2.67 -3.66 -4.56
C PHE A 54 3.30 -3.86 -5.94
N THR A 55 2.50 -3.96 -7.00
CA THR A 55 3.01 -4.16 -8.37
C THR A 55 2.75 -2.94 -9.27
N LEU A 56 3.79 -2.35 -9.83
CA LEU A 56 3.70 -1.46 -10.98
C LEU A 56 3.81 -2.26 -12.27
N GLU A 57 3.00 -1.92 -13.26
CA GLU A 57 3.08 -2.52 -14.59
C GLU A 57 3.33 -1.44 -15.64
N ALA A 58 4.16 -1.77 -16.62
CA ALA A 58 4.48 -0.92 -17.75
C ALA A 58 4.17 -1.60 -19.09
N THR A 59 3.81 -0.80 -20.08
CA THR A 59 3.73 -1.20 -21.48
C THR A 59 4.89 -0.59 -22.26
N VAL A 60 5.46 -1.43 -23.11
CA VAL A 60 6.54 -1.07 -24.03
C VAL A 60 6.05 -1.33 -25.45
N SER A 61 6.25 -0.37 -26.34
CA SER A 61 6.11 -0.58 -27.78
C SER A 61 7.30 0.01 -28.51
N ASP A 62 7.91 -0.78 -29.40
CA ASP A 62 9.05 -0.35 -30.20
C ASP A 62 9.12 -1.10 -31.53
N ASP A 63 9.84 -0.57 -32.51
CA ASP A 63 9.91 -1.11 -33.87
C ASP A 63 10.95 -2.23 -34.08
N ASP A 64 11.87 -2.47 -33.12
CA ASP A 64 12.94 -3.47 -33.25
C ASP A 64 13.29 -4.35 -32.00
N LEU A 65 12.42 -4.34 -30.97
CA LEU A 65 12.48 -5.06 -29.67
C LEU A 65 13.36 -6.34 -29.58
N ALA A 66 14.67 -6.19 -29.33
CA ALA A 66 15.57 -7.33 -29.08
C ALA A 66 15.84 -7.62 -27.59
N ALA A 67 15.44 -6.73 -26.67
CA ALA A 67 15.46 -6.98 -25.22
C ALA A 67 14.58 -5.95 -24.48
N ASN A 68 13.41 -6.36 -24.01
CA ASN A 68 12.41 -5.45 -23.43
C ASN A 68 12.50 -5.39 -21.91
N VAL A 69 13.70 -5.12 -21.40
CA VAL A 69 13.89 -5.01 -19.95
C VAL A 69 13.63 -3.57 -19.54
N VAL A 70 12.64 -3.39 -18.67
CA VAL A 70 12.39 -2.09 -18.03
C VAL A 70 13.22 -2.05 -16.75
N GLU A 71 14.13 -1.09 -16.67
CA GLU A 71 14.91 -0.79 -15.48
C GLU A 71 14.11 0.15 -14.57
N TRP A 72 13.86 -0.28 -13.33
CA TRP A 72 13.14 0.51 -12.34
C TRP A 72 14.10 1.10 -11.30
N PHE A 73 13.84 2.35 -10.92
CA PHE A 73 14.66 3.10 -9.98
C PHE A 73 13.78 3.89 -9.02
N LEU A 74 14.01 3.71 -7.73
CA LEU A 74 13.44 4.53 -6.67
C LEU A 74 14.32 5.77 -6.49
N MET A 75 13.78 6.93 -6.84
CA MET A 75 14.51 8.20 -6.74
C MET A 75 14.75 8.56 -5.28
N PRO A 76 15.87 9.21 -4.94
CA PRO A 76 16.06 9.72 -3.59
C PRO A 76 15.04 10.80 -3.24
N ASP A 77 14.58 10.79 -1.99
CA ASP A 77 13.72 11.80 -1.38
C ASP A 77 14.16 12.09 0.07
N GLU A 78 13.38 12.87 0.83
CA GLU A 78 13.75 13.25 2.21
C GLU A 78 13.78 12.01 3.14
N GLU A 79 12.91 11.03 2.88
CA GLU A 79 12.72 9.82 3.65
C GLU A 79 13.61 8.65 3.18
N ASN A 80 14.09 8.69 1.94
CA ASN A 80 15.03 7.78 1.30
C ASN A 80 16.18 8.54 0.60
N PRO A 81 17.14 9.10 1.37
CA PRO A 81 18.13 10.03 0.83
C PRO A 81 19.18 9.39 -0.10
N LEU A 82 19.28 8.07 -0.16
CA LEU A 82 20.24 7.37 -1.01
C LEU A 82 19.65 6.98 -2.38
N GLY A 83 18.32 6.93 -2.50
CA GLY A 83 17.66 6.25 -3.61
C GLY A 83 18.03 4.76 -3.66
N GLN A 84 17.30 3.97 -4.45
CA GLN A 84 17.61 2.56 -4.60
C GLN A 84 17.37 2.12 -6.05
N SER A 85 18.38 1.48 -6.65
CA SER A 85 18.16 0.72 -7.88
C SER A 85 17.38 -0.53 -7.53
N VAL A 86 16.16 -0.65 -8.05
CA VAL A 86 15.27 -1.76 -7.76
C VAL A 86 15.11 -2.58 -9.05
N ILE A 87 15.99 -3.55 -9.26
CA ILE A 87 15.81 -4.51 -10.37
C ILE A 87 14.89 -5.63 -9.86
N ILE A 88 13.66 -5.71 -10.37
CA ILE A 88 12.72 -6.79 -10.01
C ILE A 88 12.09 -7.35 -11.28
N ASP A 89 12.53 -8.56 -11.60
CA ASP A 89 12.23 -9.45 -12.73
C ASP A 89 12.30 -8.81 -14.12
N GLY A 90 12.88 -9.50 -15.11
CA GLY A 90 13.03 -9.01 -16.49
C GLY A 90 11.71 -8.86 -17.26
N SER A 91 10.60 -8.66 -16.57
CA SER A 91 9.27 -8.40 -17.08
C SER A 91 8.91 -6.94 -16.83
N HIS A 92 7.97 -6.39 -17.58
CA HIS A 92 7.52 -4.99 -17.41
C HIS A 92 6.78 -4.73 -16.08
N LYS A 93 7.10 -5.46 -15.01
CA LYS A 93 6.45 -5.42 -13.71
C LYS A 93 7.48 -5.19 -12.60
N LEU A 94 7.25 -4.20 -11.75
CA LEU A 94 8.01 -3.98 -10.52
C LEU A 94 7.13 -4.37 -9.33
N THR A 95 7.54 -5.36 -8.55
CA THR A 95 6.79 -5.82 -7.36
C THR A 95 7.56 -5.48 -6.08
N LEU A 96 7.06 -4.54 -5.28
CA LEU A 96 7.67 -4.07 -4.03
C LEU A 96 6.99 -4.73 -2.82
N PRO A 97 7.69 -5.53 -2.01
CA PRO A 97 7.12 -6.11 -0.79
C PRO A 97 6.59 -5.07 0.17
N SER A 98 5.71 -5.50 1.07
CA SER A 98 5.18 -4.63 2.10
C SER A 98 6.27 -4.05 3.01
N GLY A 99 6.13 -2.79 3.40
CA GLY A 99 7.12 -2.08 4.23
C GLY A 99 8.45 -1.73 3.54
N THR A 100 8.58 -1.94 2.22
CA THR A 100 9.80 -1.57 1.46
C THR A 100 10.00 -0.06 1.36
N LEU A 101 8.91 0.70 1.24
CA LEU A 101 8.94 2.16 1.15
C LEU A 101 8.56 2.77 2.51
N PRO A 102 9.36 3.71 3.04
CA PRO A 102 8.98 4.53 4.19
C PRO A 102 7.67 5.30 3.94
N ILE A 103 7.02 5.79 5.00
CA ILE A 103 5.93 6.77 4.87
C ILE A 103 6.45 8.00 4.11
N GLY A 104 5.70 8.49 3.13
CA GLY A 104 6.08 9.61 2.27
C GLY A 104 5.70 9.40 0.81
N ASP A 105 5.98 10.42 -0.01
CA ASP A 105 5.79 10.37 -1.47
C ASP A 105 7.09 9.92 -2.14
N HIS A 106 7.04 8.76 -2.78
CA HIS A 106 8.18 8.13 -3.44
C HIS A 106 8.07 8.26 -4.95
N LEU A 107 9.07 8.85 -5.60
CA LEU A 107 9.13 8.95 -7.07
C LEU A 107 9.82 7.73 -7.67
N ILE A 108 9.08 6.97 -8.48
CA ILE A 108 9.58 5.79 -9.19
C ILE A 108 9.81 6.16 -10.65
N LYS A 109 11.02 5.85 -11.16
CA LYS A 109 11.42 6.04 -12.54
C LYS A 109 11.58 4.68 -13.23
N ALA A 110 10.88 4.49 -14.33
CA ALA A 110 11.07 3.37 -15.25
C ALA A 110 11.88 3.85 -16.47
N THR A 111 12.89 3.10 -16.88
CA THR A 111 13.74 3.39 -18.05
C THR A 111 13.80 2.16 -18.93
N ILE A 112 13.68 2.33 -20.24
CA ILE A 112 13.96 1.29 -21.21
C ILE A 112 14.98 1.79 -22.22
N THR A 113 15.85 0.90 -22.66
CA THR A 113 16.87 1.15 -23.69
C THR A 113 16.71 0.11 -24.79
N ASP A 114 16.62 0.53 -26.04
CA ASP A 114 16.55 -0.38 -27.19
C ASP A 114 17.92 -0.97 -27.56
N SER A 115 17.95 -1.79 -28.61
CA SER A 115 19.18 -2.43 -29.09
C SER A 115 20.18 -1.46 -29.74
N ASP A 116 19.72 -0.24 -30.03
CA ASP A 116 20.46 0.84 -30.65
C ASP A 116 20.96 1.89 -29.63
N GLY A 117 20.58 1.73 -28.36
CA GLY A 117 20.95 2.59 -27.25
C GLY A 117 20.04 3.82 -27.08
N LEU A 118 18.90 3.92 -27.78
CA LEU A 118 17.93 4.97 -27.52
C LEU A 118 17.13 4.63 -26.27
N THR A 119 16.79 5.66 -25.50
CA THR A 119 16.16 5.49 -24.19
C THR A 119 14.82 6.19 -24.11
N SER A 120 13.94 5.61 -23.30
CA SER A 120 12.64 6.18 -22.94
C SER A 120 12.43 6.07 -21.44
N VAL A 121 11.75 7.07 -20.88
CA VAL A 121 11.59 7.22 -19.42
C VAL A 121 10.14 7.52 -19.09
N ALA A 122 9.61 6.82 -18.09
CA ALA A 122 8.34 7.11 -17.45
C ALA A 122 8.52 7.24 -15.94
N THR A 123 7.69 8.06 -15.30
CA THR A 123 7.73 8.29 -13.85
C THR A 123 6.35 8.21 -13.24
N THR A 124 6.24 7.71 -12.01
CA THR A 124 5.03 7.75 -11.20
C THR A 124 5.37 7.99 -9.73
N THR A 125 4.39 8.48 -8.96
CA THR A 125 4.53 8.71 -7.51
C THR A 125 3.72 7.66 -6.76
N VAL A 126 4.34 7.06 -5.74
CA VAL A 126 3.69 6.16 -4.79
C VAL A 126 3.61 6.89 -3.45
N ALA A 127 2.41 7.01 -2.88
CA ALA A 127 2.22 7.70 -1.61
C ALA A 127 2.02 6.64 -0.52
N VAL A 128 2.96 6.56 0.43
CA VAL A 128 2.85 5.67 1.58
C VAL A 128 2.38 6.53 2.75
N ALA A 129 1.21 6.24 3.32
CA ALA A 129 0.68 6.98 4.44
C ALA A 129 0.43 6.06 5.64
N SER A 130 0.68 6.56 6.84
CA SER A 130 0.26 5.93 8.08
C SER A 130 -0.22 7.03 9.02
N GLY A 131 -1.42 6.86 9.57
CA GLY A 131 -1.97 7.76 10.57
C GLY A 131 -1.95 7.13 11.94
N VAL A 132 -1.34 7.83 12.92
CA VAL A 132 -1.49 7.48 14.34
C VAL A 132 -2.53 8.41 14.92
N TYR A 133 -3.68 7.87 15.26
CA TYR A 133 -4.79 8.63 15.82
C TYR A 133 -5.04 8.21 17.27
N GLY A 134 -5.01 9.18 18.17
CA GLY A 134 -5.25 8.96 19.60
C GLY A 134 -6.65 9.40 20.01
N SER A 135 -7.24 8.68 20.96
CA SER A 135 -8.44 9.15 21.66
C SER A 135 -8.11 10.35 22.56
N SER A 136 -9.01 11.33 22.59
CA SER A 136 -8.97 12.47 23.52
C SER A 136 -9.96 12.35 24.68
N ASP A 137 -10.80 11.33 24.68
CA ASP A 137 -11.89 11.08 25.63
C ASP A 137 -11.60 9.95 26.64
N THR A 138 -10.33 9.55 26.75
CA THR A 138 -9.83 8.56 27.72
C THR A 138 -9.07 9.23 28.88
N PRO A 139 -9.04 8.62 30.09
CA PRO A 139 -9.66 7.35 30.46
C PRO A 139 -11.19 7.46 30.63
N LEU A 140 -11.91 6.49 30.07
CA LEU A 140 -13.36 6.37 30.21
C LEU A 140 -13.70 5.34 31.29
N THR A 141 -14.63 5.66 32.19
CA THR A 141 -15.17 4.68 33.15
C THR A 141 -16.34 3.94 32.53
N ILE A 142 -16.22 2.61 32.39
CA ILE A 142 -17.32 1.77 31.93
C ILE A 142 -18.27 1.50 33.10
N PRO A 143 -19.57 1.86 33.01
CA PRO A 143 -20.53 1.57 34.06
C PRO A 143 -20.69 0.06 34.28
N LYS A 144 -21.04 -0.34 35.50
CA LYS A 144 -21.36 -1.75 35.78
C LYS A 144 -22.67 -2.16 35.10
N SER A 145 -22.67 -3.32 34.44
CA SER A 145 -23.89 -3.95 33.93
C SER A 145 -24.87 -4.26 35.07
N THR A 146 -26.15 -4.02 34.81
CA THR A 146 -27.27 -4.36 35.71
C THR A 146 -28.07 -5.53 35.15
N ASN A 147 -29.02 -6.05 35.90
CA ASN A 147 -29.96 -7.08 35.42
C ASN A 147 -30.92 -6.60 34.33
N LYS A 148 -30.89 -5.31 33.97
CA LYS A 148 -31.75 -4.72 32.94
C LYS A 148 -30.98 -4.14 31.77
N ASN A 149 -29.77 -3.62 31.99
CA ASN A 149 -28.97 -2.92 30.99
C ASN A 149 -27.49 -3.35 31.06
N LEU A 150 -26.86 -3.49 29.91
CA LEU A 150 -25.41 -3.62 29.81
C LEU A 150 -24.74 -2.28 30.13
N GLY A 151 -23.61 -2.34 30.82
CA GLY A 151 -22.68 -1.23 30.94
C GLY A 151 -21.93 -1.05 29.64
N VAL A 152 -21.95 0.16 29.08
CA VAL A 152 -21.30 0.48 27.80
C VAL A 152 -20.41 1.69 28.02
N GLY A 153 -19.15 1.58 27.58
CA GLY A 153 -18.29 2.72 27.29
C GLY A 153 -18.06 2.75 25.79
N GLU A 154 -17.99 3.95 25.22
CA GLU A 154 -17.68 4.19 23.81
C GLU A 154 -16.67 5.34 23.78
N SER A 155 -15.53 5.13 23.13
CA SER A 155 -14.53 6.14 22.82
C SER A 155 -14.57 6.43 21.33
N THR A 156 -14.50 7.71 20.95
CA THR A 156 -14.53 8.10 19.52
C THR A 156 -13.25 8.84 19.12
N ILE A 157 -12.70 8.43 17.98
CA ILE A 157 -11.56 9.08 17.33
C ILE A 157 -12.02 9.63 15.98
N LEU A 158 -11.87 10.94 15.79
CA LEU A 158 -12.10 11.58 14.50
C LEU A 158 -10.83 11.48 13.65
N VAL A 159 -10.91 10.77 12.53
CA VAL A 159 -9.89 10.73 11.50
C VAL A 159 -10.28 11.70 10.39
N ALA A 160 -9.54 12.79 10.24
CA ALA A 160 -9.83 13.82 9.23
C ALA A 160 -9.29 13.46 7.83
N ASP A 161 -8.26 12.63 7.78
CA ASP A 161 -7.62 12.22 6.53
C ASP A 161 -8.48 11.20 5.80
N SER A 162 -8.66 11.41 4.50
CA SER A 162 -9.41 10.50 3.62
C SER A 162 -8.44 9.61 2.85
N LEU A 163 -7.98 8.56 3.51
CA LEU A 163 -7.13 7.50 2.94
C LEU A 163 -7.98 6.26 2.66
N THR A 164 -7.49 5.36 1.82
CA THR A 164 -8.04 4.01 1.68
C THR A 164 -7.42 3.11 2.74
N VAL A 165 -8.26 2.46 3.55
CA VAL A 165 -7.88 1.50 4.59
C VAL A 165 -7.51 0.15 3.95
N SER A 166 -6.77 -0.66 4.69
CA SER A 166 -5.81 -1.63 4.13
C SER A 166 -4.96 -2.29 5.22
N ASP A 167 -4.81 -1.60 6.36
CA ASP A 167 -4.31 -2.13 7.62
C ASP A 167 -4.85 -1.21 8.72
N VAL A 168 -5.28 -1.81 9.82
CA VAL A 168 -5.69 -1.12 11.04
C VAL A 168 -5.07 -1.86 12.21
N ASN A 169 -4.28 -1.15 13.01
CA ASN A 169 -3.79 -1.64 14.29
C ASN A 169 -4.46 -0.87 15.43
N VAL A 170 -4.90 -1.57 16.49
CA VAL A 170 -5.55 -0.94 17.64
C VAL A 170 -4.77 -1.19 18.92
N GLU A 171 -4.18 -0.15 19.50
CA GLU A 171 -3.59 -0.23 20.84
C GLU A 171 -4.59 0.26 21.90
N MET A 172 -4.76 -0.51 22.98
CA MET A 172 -5.64 -0.11 24.07
C MET A 172 -5.15 -0.53 25.46
N THR A 173 -5.69 0.16 26.46
CA THR A 173 -5.58 -0.24 27.87
C THR A 173 -6.98 -0.25 28.50
N LEU A 174 -7.38 -1.42 28.98
CA LEU A 174 -8.56 -1.66 29.81
C LEU A 174 -8.12 -2.35 31.10
N GLN A 175 -8.25 -1.61 32.20
CA GLN A 175 -7.86 -2.04 33.53
C GLN A 175 -9.04 -1.93 34.50
N TRP A 176 -9.10 -2.84 35.46
CA TRP A 176 -10.05 -2.77 36.57
C TRP A 176 -9.38 -2.27 37.85
N GLY A 177 -10.17 -1.57 38.67
CA GLY A 177 -9.78 -1.22 40.03
C GLY A 177 -9.80 -2.44 40.97
N GLU A 178 -9.49 -2.22 42.25
CA GLU A 178 -9.31 -3.29 43.25
C GLU A 178 -10.57 -4.14 43.53
N ASP A 179 -11.75 -3.69 43.09
CA ASP A 179 -13.02 -4.43 43.20
C ASP A 179 -13.18 -5.39 42.00
N LEU A 180 -12.46 -6.52 42.08
CA LEU A 180 -12.53 -7.74 41.25
C LEU A 180 -13.53 -7.72 40.09
N HIS A 181 -13.08 -7.26 38.92
CA HIS A 181 -13.80 -7.39 37.67
C HIS A 181 -12.80 -7.79 36.58
N HIS A 182 -13.20 -8.75 35.77
CA HIS A 182 -12.32 -9.59 34.96
C HIS A 182 -12.62 -9.33 33.48
N VAL A 183 -11.59 -9.30 32.61
CA VAL A 183 -11.78 -9.20 31.15
C VAL A 183 -12.79 -10.20 30.59
N ASN A 184 -12.95 -11.36 31.22
CA ASN A 184 -13.94 -12.35 30.82
C ASN A 184 -15.41 -11.87 30.87
N THR A 185 -15.68 -10.65 31.32
CA THR A 185 -17.03 -10.03 31.35
C THR A 185 -17.23 -8.90 30.35
N VAL A 186 -16.21 -8.50 29.58
CA VAL A 186 -16.28 -7.41 28.61
C VAL A 186 -16.05 -7.92 27.20
N ASN A 187 -16.83 -7.40 26.26
CA ASN A 187 -16.58 -7.54 24.83
C ASN A 187 -16.12 -6.18 24.29
N VAL A 188 -15.08 -6.18 23.47
CA VAL A 188 -14.50 -4.99 22.84
C VAL A 188 -14.71 -5.08 21.34
N PHE A 189 -15.15 -3.99 20.74
CA PHE A 189 -15.46 -3.92 19.33
C PHE A 189 -14.88 -2.64 18.73
N LEU A 190 -14.43 -2.70 17.48
CA LEU A 190 -14.13 -1.50 16.71
C LEU A 190 -15.21 -1.30 15.66
N THR A 191 -15.65 -0.06 15.48
CA THR A 191 -16.60 0.33 14.43
C THR A 191 -15.98 1.41 13.55
N SER A 192 -15.96 1.19 12.24
CA SER A 192 -15.48 2.17 11.25
C SER A 192 -16.53 3.24 10.94
N PRO A 193 -16.15 4.35 10.28
CA PRO A 193 -17.09 5.37 9.80
C PRO A 193 -18.18 4.83 8.87
N ASP A 194 -17.87 3.78 8.11
CA ASP A 194 -18.80 3.10 7.20
C ASP A 194 -19.73 2.10 7.93
N ASN A 195 -19.64 2.04 9.27
CA ASN A 195 -20.42 1.17 10.17
C ASN A 195 -20.08 -0.32 10.09
N THR A 196 -18.95 -0.68 9.50
CA THR A 196 -18.39 -2.02 9.70
C THR A 196 -17.99 -2.16 11.16
N ARG A 197 -18.40 -3.25 11.80
CA ARG A 197 -18.17 -3.47 13.22
C ARG A 197 -17.60 -4.85 13.44
N ILE A 198 -16.42 -4.91 14.06
CA ILE A 198 -15.72 -6.17 14.32
C ILE A 198 -15.49 -6.40 15.80
N GLU A 199 -15.28 -7.67 16.15
CA GLU A 199 -14.94 -8.10 17.51
C GLU A 199 -13.42 -8.13 17.69
N LEU A 200 -12.89 -7.25 18.54
CA LEU A 200 -11.47 -7.30 18.92
C LEU A 200 -11.25 -8.35 20.00
N PHE A 201 -12.12 -8.36 21.01
CA PHE A 201 -12.01 -9.23 22.18
C PHE A 201 -13.38 -9.65 22.68
N LEU A 202 -13.53 -10.92 23.02
CA LEU A 202 -14.75 -11.47 23.63
C LEU A 202 -14.46 -12.02 25.02
N GLY A 203 -15.12 -11.44 26.02
CA GLY A 203 -15.07 -11.90 27.39
C GLY A 203 -15.67 -13.31 27.49
N GLY A 204 -14.91 -14.22 28.11
CA GLY A 204 -15.35 -15.59 28.41
C GLY A 204 -14.76 -16.66 27.49
N GLN A 205 -14.05 -16.28 26.42
CA GLN A 205 -13.36 -17.24 25.52
C GLN A 205 -12.12 -17.86 26.16
N SER A 206 -11.32 -17.07 26.89
CA SER A 206 -10.02 -17.52 27.43
C SER A 206 -10.10 -18.13 28.83
N GLY A 207 -11.26 -18.09 29.50
CA GLY A 207 -11.39 -18.47 30.93
C GLY A 207 -10.60 -17.59 31.90
N ASP A 208 -9.82 -16.64 31.38
CA ASP A 208 -8.84 -15.84 32.11
C ASP A 208 -9.39 -14.50 32.58
N GLN A 209 -8.81 -14.02 33.68
CA GLN A 209 -9.35 -12.97 34.53
C GLN A 209 -8.49 -11.69 34.55
N GLY A 210 -7.54 -11.56 33.61
CA GLY A 210 -6.53 -10.51 33.55
C GLY A 210 -7.05 -9.14 33.10
N ASN A 211 -6.14 -8.20 32.83
CA ASN A 211 -6.40 -6.89 32.23
C ASN A 211 -5.85 -6.85 30.79
N LEU A 212 -6.36 -5.94 29.96
CA LEU A 212 -5.73 -5.56 28.68
C LEU A 212 -4.85 -4.33 28.97
N VAL A 213 -3.54 -4.49 29.10
CA VAL A 213 -2.65 -3.35 29.42
C VAL A 213 -1.57 -3.29 28.35
N GLY A 214 -1.59 -2.22 27.55
CA GLY A 214 -0.74 -2.11 26.36
C GLY A 214 -1.00 -3.28 25.40
N THR A 215 -2.26 -3.59 25.16
CA THR A 215 -2.66 -4.63 24.21
C THR A 215 -2.78 -4.00 22.83
N ALA A 216 -2.04 -4.54 21.86
CA ALA A 216 -2.14 -4.16 20.46
C ALA A 216 -2.85 -5.27 19.67
N PHE A 217 -4.00 -4.95 19.07
CA PHE A 217 -4.70 -5.83 18.15
C PHE A 217 -4.18 -5.60 16.74
N ASP A 218 -3.87 -6.71 16.09
CA ASP A 218 -3.16 -6.81 14.82
C ASP A 218 -3.38 -8.20 14.25
N ASP A 219 -4.00 -8.34 13.08
CA ASP A 219 -4.22 -9.64 12.45
C ASP A 219 -2.95 -10.32 11.93
N GLU A 220 -1.83 -9.60 11.80
CA GLU A 220 -0.53 -10.18 11.43
C GLU A 220 0.21 -10.77 12.64
N ALA A 221 -0.35 -10.64 13.85
CA ALA A 221 0.28 -11.15 15.06
C ALA A 221 0.32 -12.68 15.04
N VAL A 222 1.33 -13.26 15.70
CA VAL A 222 1.49 -14.74 15.71
C VAL A 222 0.46 -15.43 16.60
N VAL A 223 -0.03 -14.75 17.63
CA VAL A 223 -0.85 -15.34 18.70
C VAL A 223 -2.23 -14.71 18.70
N SER A 224 -3.28 -15.53 18.57
CA SER A 224 -4.66 -15.06 18.72
C SER A 224 -5.00 -14.77 20.18
N ILE A 225 -5.66 -13.63 20.41
CA ILE A 225 -6.10 -13.19 21.74
C ILE A 225 -7.06 -14.20 22.39
N GLY A 226 -7.84 -14.95 21.59
CA GLY A 226 -8.76 -15.97 22.11
C GLY A 226 -8.06 -17.21 22.66
N SER A 227 -6.83 -17.48 22.21
CA SER A 227 -5.99 -18.59 22.66
C SER A 227 -4.89 -18.17 23.66
N ALA A 228 -4.67 -16.86 23.79
CA ALA A 228 -3.70 -16.31 24.70
C ALA A 228 -4.16 -16.47 26.16
N SER A 229 -3.19 -16.61 27.05
CA SER A 229 -3.41 -16.52 28.49
C SER A 229 -2.85 -15.20 29.03
N GLN A 230 -3.39 -14.73 30.15
CA GLN A 230 -2.87 -13.54 30.82
C GLN A 230 -1.35 -13.65 31.12
N PRO A 231 -0.59 -12.53 31.13
CA PRO A 231 -1.03 -11.16 30.87
C PRO A 231 -1.31 -10.89 29.39
N PHE A 232 -2.37 -10.15 29.09
CA PHE A 232 -2.70 -9.72 27.72
C PHE A 232 -1.92 -8.45 27.35
N THR A 233 -0.61 -8.47 27.52
CA THR A 233 0.29 -7.35 27.17
C THR A 233 1.10 -7.73 25.93
N GLY A 234 1.12 -6.85 24.93
CA GLY A 234 1.77 -7.11 23.64
C GLY A 234 0.79 -7.18 22.47
N ARG A 235 1.26 -7.73 21.34
CA ARG A 235 0.55 -7.78 20.05
C ARG A 235 -0.19 -9.12 19.89
N PHE A 236 -1.47 -9.09 19.53
CA PHE A 236 -2.33 -10.28 19.41
C PHE A 236 -3.31 -10.15 18.25
N GLN A 237 -3.65 -11.28 17.62
CA GLN A 237 -4.71 -11.30 16.62
C GLN A 237 -6.07 -11.11 17.30
N PRO A 238 -6.92 -10.20 16.80
CA PRO A 238 -8.27 -10.01 17.31
C PRO A 238 -9.14 -11.26 17.08
N VAL A 239 -10.35 -11.27 17.67
CA VAL A 239 -11.34 -12.33 17.44
C VAL A 239 -11.81 -12.35 15.98
N THR A 240 -12.04 -11.17 15.40
CA THR A 240 -12.31 -10.96 13.98
C THR A 240 -11.18 -10.12 13.37
N PRO A 241 -10.58 -10.52 12.23
CA PRO A 241 -9.47 -9.79 11.59
C PRO A 241 -9.79 -8.33 11.28
N LEU A 242 -8.79 -7.45 11.46
CA LEU A 242 -8.89 -6.01 11.22
C LEU A 242 -8.89 -5.67 9.72
N SER A 243 -8.33 -6.54 8.88
CA SER A 243 -8.50 -6.55 7.41
C SER A 243 -9.95 -6.53 6.91
N SER A 244 -10.94 -6.73 7.79
CA SER A 244 -12.35 -6.48 7.45
C SER A 244 -12.65 -5.03 7.06
N PHE A 245 -11.77 -4.09 7.40
CA PHE A 245 -11.88 -2.68 7.04
C PHE A 245 -11.17 -2.32 5.72
N ASP A 246 -10.50 -3.28 5.08
CA ASP A 246 -9.71 -3.00 3.88
C ASP A 246 -10.59 -2.51 2.71
N GLY A 247 -10.12 -1.47 2.04
CA GLY A 247 -10.82 -0.78 0.98
C GLY A 247 -11.81 0.30 1.45
N GLU A 248 -12.11 0.41 2.74
CA GLU A 248 -12.95 1.49 3.29
C GLU A 248 -12.21 2.83 3.29
N SER A 249 -12.94 3.94 3.46
CA SER A 249 -12.32 5.23 3.72
C SER A 249 -11.94 5.36 5.19
N SER A 250 -10.74 5.86 5.48
CA SER A 250 -10.32 6.14 6.86
C SER A 250 -11.07 7.33 7.47
N ALA A 251 -11.65 8.21 6.66
CA ALA A 251 -12.21 9.48 7.11
C ALA A 251 -13.51 9.30 7.90
N GLY A 252 -13.57 9.89 9.09
CA GLY A 252 -14.76 9.96 9.92
C GLY A 252 -14.53 9.47 11.35
N ASP A 253 -15.63 9.12 12.01
CA ASP A 253 -15.62 8.69 13.40
C ASP A 253 -15.37 7.18 13.51
N TRP A 254 -14.22 6.82 14.08
CA TRP A 254 -13.92 5.46 14.52
C TRP A 254 -14.31 5.30 15.98
N LYS A 255 -14.97 4.19 16.33
CA LYS A 255 -15.54 3.98 17.68
C LYS A 255 -15.08 2.67 18.29
N LEU A 256 -14.60 2.74 19.54
CA LEU A 256 -14.15 1.62 20.36
C LEU A 256 -15.03 1.44 21.61
#